data_AF-A0A9D2PCZ5-F1
#
_entry.id   AF-A0A9D2PCZ5-F1
#
_cell.length_a   1.000
_cell.length_b   1.000
_cell.length_c   1.000
_cell.angle_alpha   90.00
_cell.angle_beta   90.00
_cell.angle_gamma   90.00
#
_symmetry.space_group_name_H-M   'P 1'
#
loop_
_entity.id
_entity.type
_entity.pdbx_description
1 polymer ?
#
loop_
_entity_poly.entity_id
_entity_poly.type
_entity_poly.pdbx_seq_one_letter_code
_entity_poly.pdbx_strand_id
1 'polypeptide(L)'
;MKTILIFSFSSDDWAGYRKTLEPMLAGTDISLEEASLQDLRPLPEDIIAVLASSYEMALFAEEYLLPGIPVLWINHTLEKEMVLRLKEISRQSGISVASDTMFNSESRCRMLINLGIREERLRAWCPDMDEDQLEPCVLVFENPQISEKEGRVLIPIENRGLIGADTLMELFGSIGRLDLLNTEAFRDYFQRVFYKARQANDILDIGDYYVETRDKGVKNGFVMFSSEERIINYCDRNAMTLLQKTGRQLYGRSIYDVFPFLQAHQEKIGKPGEELLLYDGR
;
A
#
# COMPACT_ATOMS: atom_id res chain seq x y z
N MET A 1 3.33 -19.58 -18.45
CA MET A 1 2.32 -19.01 -17.54
C MET A 1 2.58 -17.50 -17.59
N LYS A 2 1.97 -16.65 -16.77
CA LYS A 2 2.51 -15.29 -16.58
C LYS A 2 2.86 -15.14 -15.11
N THR A 3 3.99 -14.53 -14.81
CA THR A 3 4.50 -14.52 -13.44
C THR A 3 4.51 -13.10 -12.87
N ILE A 4 3.91 -12.92 -11.69
CA ILE A 4 4.18 -11.76 -10.84
C ILE A 4 5.22 -12.20 -9.83
N LEU A 5 6.39 -11.55 -9.84
CA LEU A 5 7.47 -11.83 -8.91
C LEU A 5 7.29 -11.01 -7.64
N ILE A 6 7.26 -11.64 -6.47
CA ILE A 6 7.41 -10.97 -5.18
C ILE A 6 8.90 -10.93 -4.88
N PHE A 7 9.47 -9.73 -4.77
CA PHE A 7 10.89 -9.52 -4.57
C PHE A 7 11.17 -8.83 -3.24
N SER A 8 12.05 -9.40 -2.42
CA SER A 8 12.34 -8.85 -1.09
C SER A 8 13.79 -9.09 -0.67
N PHE A 9 14.18 -8.54 0.48
CA PHE A 9 15.50 -8.83 1.02
C PHE A 9 15.60 -10.27 1.57
N SER A 10 14.59 -10.71 2.31
CA SER A 10 14.44 -12.04 2.92
C SER A 10 13.05 -12.64 2.65
N SER A 11 12.84 -13.91 2.98
CA SER A 11 11.57 -14.63 2.74
C SER A 11 10.43 -14.29 3.70
N ASP A 12 10.70 -13.47 4.72
CA ASP A 12 9.80 -13.32 5.88
C ASP A 12 8.41 -12.80 5.49
N ASP A 13 8.35 -11.96 4.46
CA ASP A 13 7.12 -11.27 4.05
C ASP A 13 6.26 -12.06 3.06
N TRP A 14 6.81 -13.10 2.44
CA TRP A 14 6.19 -13.77 1.28
C TRP A 14 4.82 -14.34 1.61
N ALA A 15 4.68 -15.02 2.75
CA ALA A 15 3.42 -15.63 3.16
C ALA A 15 2.28 -14.59 3.28
N GLY A 16 2.58 -13.39 3.82
CA GLY A 16 1.61 -12.31 3.96
C GLY A 16 1.17 -11.74 2.60
N TYR A 17 2.13 -11.55 1.68
CA TYR A 17 1.84 -11.09 0.33
C TYR A 17 1.07 -12.13 -0.49
N ARG A 18 1.45 -13.41 -0.43
CA ARG A 18 0.71 -14.51 -1.08
C ARG A 18 -0.73 -14.59 -0.58
N LYS A 19 -0.93 -14.58 0.74
CA LYS A 19 -2.27 -14.59 1.38
C LYS A 19 -3.17 -13.46 0.87
N THR A 20 -2.58 -12.33 0.49
CA THR A 20 -3.29 -11.20 -0.13
C THR A 20 -3.58 -11.43 -1.62
N LEU A 21 -2.58 -11.85 -2.39
CA LEU A 21 -2.64 -11.87 -3.86
C LEU A 21 -3.28 -13.14 -4.44
N GLU A 22 -3.05 -14.31 -3.85
CA GLU A 22 -3.54 -15.59 -4.37
C GLU A 22 -5.07 -15.62 -4.53
N PRO A 23 -5.89 -15.14 -3.57
CA PRO A 23 -7.33 -15.11 -3.75
C PRO A 23 -7.78 -14.22 -4.92
N MET A 24 -7.05 -13.13 -5.18
CA MET A 24 -7.35 -12.19 -6.27
C MET A 24 -6.96 -12.76 -7.64
N LEU A 25 -5.94 -13.61 -7.68
CA LEU A 25 -5.42 -14.24 -8.90
C LEU A 25 -6.03 -15.62 -9.16
N ALA A 26 -6.90 -16.12 -8.27
CA ALA A 26 -7.53 -17.41 -8.38
C ALA A 26 -8.32 -17.54 -9.71
N GLY A 27 -8.03 -18.60 -10.47
CA GLY A 27 -8.67 -18.86 -11.76
C GLY A 27 -8.10 -18.06 -12.94
N THR A 28 -6.99 -17.35 -12.76
CA THR A 28 -6.27 -16.65 -13.84
C THR A 28 -5.10 -17.47 -14.41
N ASP A 29 -4.49 -17.00 -15.50
CA ASP A 29 -3.25 -17.52 -16.07
C ASP A 29 -1.98 -16.99 -15.38
N ILE A 30 -2.15 -16.30 -14.24
CA ILE A 30 -1.09 -15.59 -13.52
C ILE A 30 -0.70 -16.35 -12.26
N SER A 31 0.60 -16.60 -12.10
CA SER A 31 1.21 -17.21 -10.92
C SER A 31 2.03 -16.21 -10.10
N LEU A 32 2.22 -16.53 -8.82
CA LEU A 32 3.12 -15.83 -7.91
C LEU A 32 4.37 -16.67 -7.70
N GLU A 33 5.52 -16.06 -7.95
CA GLU A 33 6.85 -16.60 -7.64
C GLU A 33 7.56 -15.63 -6.70
N GLU A 34 8.51 -16.12 -5.91
CA GLU A 34 9.28 -15.29 -5.00
C GLU A 34 10.78 -15.41 -5.23
N ALA A 35 11.47 -14.29 -5.05
CA ALA A 35 12.92 -14.25 -4.98
C ALA A 35 13.36 -13.28 -3.90
N SER A 36 14.47 -13.62 -3.23
CA SER A 36 15.09 -12.74 -2.25
C SER A 36 16.50 -12.36 -2.68
N LEU A 37 16.99 -11.21 -2.22
CA LEU A 37 18.38 -10.85 -2.41
C LEU A 37 19.33 -11.82 -1.69
N GLN A 38 18.92 -12.35 -0.54
CA GLN A 38 19.72 -13.30 0.25
C GLN A 38 19.88 -14.68 -0.42
N ASP A 39 18.91 -15.12 -1.21
CA ASP A 39 18.93 -16.39 -1.94
C ASP A 39 18.52 -16.16 -3.40
N LEU A 40 19.29 -15.33 -4.10
CA LEU A 40 18.96 -14.93 -5.47
C LEU A 40 19.15 -16.12 -6.42
N ARG A 41 18.02 -16.67 -6.87
CA ARG A 41 17.94 -17.72 -7.89
C ARG A 41 17.73 -17.10 -9.27
N PRO A 42 17.98 -17.86 -10.37
CA PRO A 42 17.60 -17.41 -11.70
C PRO A 42 16.13 -17.00 -11.74
N LEU A 43 15.86 -15.79 -12.22
CA LEU A 43 14.52 -15.24 -12.31
C LEU A 43 13.73 -15.92 -13.45
N PRO A 44 12.41 -16.14 -13.29
CA PRO A 44 11.57 -16.65 -14.37
C PRO A 44 11.63 -15.79 -15.64
N GLU A 45 11.55 -16.42 -16.82
CA GLU A 45 11.55 -15.68 -18.10
C GLU A 45 10.20 -15.00 -18.41
N ASP A 46 9.11 -15.47 -17.80
CA ASP A 46 7.73 -15.02 -18.07
C ASP A 46 7.20 -13.99 -17.05
N ILE A 47 8.10 -13.21 -16.43
CA ILE A 47 7.75 -12.14 -15.49
C ILE A 47 7.00 -11.02 -16.22
N ILE A 48 5.79 -10.72 -15.75
CA ILE A 48 4.94 -9.64 -16.24
C ILE A 48 4.87 -8.45 -15.29
N ALA A 49 5.27 -8.62 -14.02
CA ALA A 49 5.41 -7.57 -13.02
C ALA A 49 6.25 -8.05 -11.85
N VAL A 50 6.82 -7.12 -11.10
CA VAL A 50 7.51 -7.35 -9.83
C VAL A 50 6.87 -6.50 -8.75
N LEU A 51 6.62 -7.09 -7.59
CA LEU A 51 6.22 -6.42 -6.35
C LEU A 51 7.40 -6.49 -5.37
N ALA A 52 8.07 -5.36 -5.16
CA ALA A 52 9.22 -5.23 -4.29
C ALA A 52 8.82 -4.83 -2.86
N SER A 53 9.39 -5.46 -1.84
CA SER A 53 9.07 -5.19 -0.42
C SER A 53 9.59 -3.83 0.10
N SER A 54 10.44 -3.14 -0.65
CA SER A 54 10.95 -1.80 -0.34
C SER A 54 11.44 -1.09 -1.61
N TYR A 55 11.79 0.19 -1.47
CA TYR A 55 12.33 1.01 -2.56
C TYR A 55 13.61 0.45 -3.14
N GLU A 56 14.54 0.10 -2.26
CA GLU A 56 15.85 -0.39 -2.61
C GLU A 56 15.76 -1.71 -3.35
N MET A 57 14.77 -2.54 -2.99
CA MET A 57 14.49 -3.79 -3.69
C MET A 57 13.88 -3.54 -5.07
N ALA A 58 13.08 -2.49 -5.25
CA ALA A 58 12.58 -2.12 -6.58
C ALA A 58 13.73 -1.66 -7.49
N LEU A 59 14.60 -0.75 -6.99
CA LEU A 59 15.80 -0.31 -7.71
C LEU A 59 16.69 -1.49 -8.11
N PHE A 60 16.94 -2.41 -7.17
CA PHE A 60 17.76 -3.57 -7.43
C PHE A 60 17.11 -4.48 -8.48
N ALA A 61 15.83 -4.80 -8.35
CA ALA A 61 15.14 -5.69 -9.30
C ALA A 61 15.19 -5.14 -10.74
N GLU A 62 15.09 -3.82 -10.92
CA GLU A 62 15.17 -3.19 -12.24
C GLU A 62 16.49 -3.46 -12.97
N GLU A 63 17.61 -3.62 -12.25
CA GLU A 63 18.91 -3.91 -12.87
C GLU A 63 18.98 -5.31 -13.52
N TYR A 64 18.11 -6.24 -13.10
CA TYR A 64 18.13 -7.65 -13.53
C TYR A 64 16.97 -8.02 -14.47
N LEU A 65 16.04 -7.10 -14.72
CA LEU A 65 14.83 -7.37 -15.49
C LEU A 65 14.94 -6.86 -16.93
N LEU A 66 14.16 -7.49 -17.82
CA LEU A 66 14.01 -7.00 -19.18
C LEU A 66 13.33 -5.61 -19.18
N PRO A 67 13.74 -4.70 -20.07
CA PRO A 67 13.13 -3.39 -20.20
C PRO A 67 11.60 -3.49 -20.36
N GLY A 68 10.87 -2.72 -19.55
CA GLY A 68 9.42 -2.62 -19.65
C GLY A 68 8.61 -3.59 -18.77
N ILE A 69 9.22 -4.43 -17.93
CA ILE A 69 8.53 -5.24 -16.88
C ILE A 69 8.27 -4.36 -15.64
N PRO A 70 7.02 -4.06 -15.25
CA PRO A 70 6.71 -3.15 -14.14
C PRO A 70 7.29 -3.64 -12.82
N VAL A 71 7.96 -2.77 -12.08
CA VAL A 71 8.59 -3.10 -10.80
C VAL A 71 8.02 -2.17 -9.73
N LEU A 72 6.99 -2.60 -9.03
CA LEU A 72 6.24 -1.84 -8.04
C LEU A 72 6.81 -2.04 -6.64
N TRP A 73 7.27 -1.00 -5.95
CA TRP A 73 7.46 -1.13 -4.48
C TRP A 73 6.11 -1.20 -3.76
N ILE A 74 6.04 -1.98 -2.68
CA ILE A 74 4.82 -2.15 -1.91
C ILE A 74 4.68 -0.96 -0.95
N ASN A 75 3.59 -0.20 -1.10
CA ASN A 75 3.15 0.73 -0.08
C ASN A 75 2.42 -0.07 1.00
N HIS A 76 3.01 -0.25 2.17
CA HIS A 76 2.37 -0.98 3.26
C HIS A 76 1.23 -0.19 3.91
N THR A 77 0.23 -0.93 4.38
CA THR A 77 -0.91 -0.45 5.17
C THR A 77 -1.23 -1.41 6.32
N LEU A 78 -2.25 -1.08 7.11
CA LEU A 78 -2.81 -1.93 8.17
C LEU A 78 -4.31 -2.12 7.95
N GLU A 79 -4.93 -3.02 8.70
CA GLU A 79 -6.39 -3.14 8.72
C GLU A 79 -7.04 -1.84 9.24
N LYS A 80 -8.23 -1.54 8.71
CA LYS A 80 -8.97 -0.31 9.00
C LYS A 80 -9.27 -0.17 10.49
N GLU A 81 -9.73 -1.24 11.12
CA GLU A 81 -10.02 -1.28 12.56
C GLU A 81 -8.77 -1.03 13.40
N MET A 82 -7.62 -1.59 12.99
CA MET A 82 -6.34 -1.37 13.67
C MET A 82 -5.94 0.10 13.62
N VAL A 83 -5.99 0.73 12.45
CA VAL A 83 -5.63 2.17 12.33
C VAL A 83 -6.57 3.04 13.16
N LEU A 84 -7.87 2.77 13.16
CA LEU A 84 -8.84 3.51 13.97
C LEU A 84 -8.55 3.36 15.47
N ARG A 85 -8.21 2.14 15.91
CA ARG A 85 -7.78 1.88 17.30
C ARG A 85 -6.51 2.64 17.65
N LEU A 86 -5.50 2.64 16.77
CA LEU A 86 -4.24 3.36 16.99
C LEU A 86 -4.44 4.89 17.02
N LYS A 87 -5.36 5.42 16.21
CA LYS A 87 -5.75 6.83 16.28
C LYS A 87 -6.33 7.19 17.64
N GLU A 88 -7.15 6.33 18.24
CA GLU A 88 -7.68 6.56 19.57
C GLU A 88 -6.59 6.46 20.65
N ILE A 89 -5.74 5.43 20.59
CA ILE A 89 -4.61 5.27 21.53
C ILE A 89 -3.68 6.50 21.48
N SER A 90 -3.32 6.97 20.28
CA SER A 90 -2.42 8.12 20.11
C SER A 90 -2.97 9.44 20.65
N ARG A 91 -4.28 9.54 20.91
CA ARG A 91 -4.85 10.71 21.60
C ARG A 91 -4.51 10.72 23.09
N GLN A 92 -4.32 9.54 23.68
CA GLN A 92 -4.21 9.33 25.12
C GLN A 92 -2.76 9.08 25.55
N SER A 93 -1.98 8.32 24.78
CA SER A 93 -0.61 7.93 25.10
C SER A 93 0.33 8.01 23.89
N GLY A 94 1.63 7.86 24.14
CA GLY A 94 2.58 7.51 23.09
C GLY A 94 2.40 6.06 22.64
N ILE A 95 2.96 5.75 21.47
CA ILE A 95 3.02 4.41 20.89
C ILE A 95 4.47 4.17 20.47
N SER A 96 5.07 3.09 20.99
CA SER A 96 6.35 2.61 20.49
C SER A 96 6.15 1.74 19.27
N VAL A 97 7.03 1.89 18.29
CA VAL A 97 7.05 1.11 17.05
C VAL A 97 8.35 0.34 17.04
N ALA A 98 8.24 -0.97 17.26
CA ALA A 98 9.38 -1.85 17.44
C ALA A 98 9.57 -2.78 16.23
N SER A 99 10.82 -2.95 15.83
CA SER A 99 11.30 -3.83 14.76
C SER A 99 12.73 -4.27 15.07
N ASP A 100 13.25 -5.22 14.30
CA ASP A 100 14.59 -5.80 14.46
C ASP A 100 15.72 -4.76 14.33
N THR A 101 15.49 -3.67 13.59
CA THR A 101 16.48 -2.60 13.39
C THR A 101 15.84 -1.22 13.54
N MET A 102 16.64 -0.22 13.94
CA MET A 102 16.18 1.17 14.01
C MET A 102 15.63 1.67 12.67
N PHE A 103 16.32 1.35 11.57
CA PHE A 103 15.88 1.74 10.22
C PHE A 103 14.47 1.23 9.91
N ASN A 104 14.19 -0.04 10.20
CA ASN A 104 12.86 -0.60 10.00
C ASN A 104 11.82 0.09 10.90
N SER A 105 12.13 0.28 12.19
CA SER A 105 11.23 0.97 13.13
C SER A 105 10.87 2.38 12.67
N GLU A 106 11.84 3.16 12.21
CA GLU A 106 11.61 4.50 11.65
C GLU A 106 10.77 4.45 10.38
N SER A 107 11.04 3.48 9.49
CA SER A 107 10.24 3.25 8.28
C SER A 107 8.78 2.94 8.63
N ARG A 108 8.53 2.12 9.66
CA ARG A 108 7.18 1.84 10.18
C ARG A 108 6.53 3.06 10.82
N CYS A 109 7.27 3.90 11.53
CA CYS A 109 6.76 5.19 12.00
C CYS A 109 6.27 6.04 10.82
N ARG A 110 7.06 6.16 9.75
CA ARG A 110 6.65 6.91 8.54
C ARG A 110 5.40 6.32 7.89
N MET A 111 5.30 5.00 7.80
CA MET A 111 4.08 4.32 7.35
C MET A 111 2.87 4.73 8.21
N LEU A 112 2.98 4.66 9.54
CA LEU A 112 1.89 5.02 10.46
C LEU A 112 1.52 6.51 10.38
N ILE A 113 2.49 7.40 10.19
CA ILE A 113 2.26 8.84 9.93
C ILE A 113 1.42 9.02 8.66
N ASN A 114 1.76 8.30 7.59
CA ASN A 114 1.01 8.32 6.34
C ASN A 114 -0.42 7.74 6.48
N LEU A 115 -0.65 6.86 7.45
CA LEU A 115 -1.99 6.37 7.82
C LEU A 115 -2.76 7.37 8.72
N GLY A 116 -2.13 8.48 9.08
CA GLY A 116 -2.69 9.58 9.86
C GLY A 116 -2.55 9.43 11.37
N ILE A 117 -1.60 8.62 11.84
CA ILE A 117 -1.16 8.64 13.24
C ILE A 117 -0.25 9.85 13.43
N ARG A 118 -0.39 10.54 14.57
CA ARG A 118 0.38 11.76 14.83
C ARG A 118 1.85 11.44 15.10
N GLU A 119 2.75 12.12 14.40
CA GLU A 119 4.20 11.90 14.50
C GLU A 119 4.70 12.08 15.93
N GLU A 120 4.24 13.11 16.65
CA GLU A 120 4.66 13.39 18.03
C GLU A 120 4.22 12.32 19.04
N ARG A 121 3.41 11.35 18.60
CA ARG A 121 2.92 10.23 19.41
C ARG A 121 3.62 8.91 19.09
N LEU A 122 4.52 8.88 18.12
CA LEU A 122 5.23 7.68 17.70
C LEU A 122 6.68 7.73 18.19
N ARG A 123 7.19 6.60 18.66
CA ARG A 123 8.61 6.43 19.03
C ARG A 123 9.16 5.15 18.42
N ALA A 124 10.13 5.29 17.53
CA ALA A 124 10.87 4.14 17.02
C ALA A 124 11.68 3.48 18.15
N TRP A 125 11.72 2.15 18.16
CA TRP A 125 12.50 1.36 19.11
C TRP A 125 13.08 0.11 18.43
N CYS A 126 14.27 -0.34 18.83
CA CYS A 126 14.87 -1.59 18.38
C CYS A 126 15.62 -2.29 19.53
N PRO A 127 15.97 -3.59 19.43
CA PRO A 127 16.59 -4.36 20.50
C PRO A 127 17.90 -3.79 21.07
N ASP A 128 18.61 -2.96 20.32
CA ASP A 128 19.82 -2.26 20.78
C ASP A 128 19.56 -1.09 21.74
N MET A 129 18.29 -0.79 22.02
CA MET A 129 17.85 0.28 22.93
C MET A 129 17.37 -0.26 24.26
N ASP A 130 17.36 0.62 25.27
CA ASP A 130 16.79 0.30 26.57
C ASP A 130 15.26 0.07 26.46
N GLU A 131 14.80 -1.08 26.94
CA GLU A 131 13.38 -1.45 26.99
C GLU A 131 12.55 -0.52 27.88
N ASP A 132 13.16 0.17 28.85
CA ASP A 132 12.45 1.14 29.69
C ASP A 132 12.03 2.41 28.92
N GLN A 133 12.51 2.59 27.69
CA GLN A 133 12.07 3.65 26.78
C GLN A 133 10.78 3.30 26.01
N LEU A 134 10.32 2.05 26.07
CA LEU A 134 9.08 1.63 25.43
C LEU A 134 7.86 2.27 26.10
N GLU A 135 6.98 2.80 25.26
CA GLU A 135 5.66 3.28 25.67
C GLU A 135 4.76 2.12 26.14
N PRO A 136 3.69 2.38 26.89
CA PRO A 136 2.76 1.34 27.34
C PRO A 136 2.10 0.57 26.19
N CYS A 137 1.94 1.18 25.02
CA CYS A 137 1.47 0.50 23.81
C CYS A 137 2.65 0.34 22.84
N VAL A 138 2.95 -0.90 22.46
CA VAL A 138 4.04 -1.22 21.53
C VAL A 138 3.47 -1.96 20.33
N LEU A 139 3.65 -1.39 19.15
CA LEU A 139 3.44 -2.10 17.89
C LEU A 139 4.70 -2.90 17.58
N VAL A 140 4.52 -4.21 17.40
CA VAL A 140 5.62 -5.15 17.17
C VAL A 140 5.54 -5.60 15.71
N PHE A 141 6.49 -5.13 14.90
CA PHE A 141 6.69 -5.56 13.53
C PHE A 141 7.86 -6.54 13.46
N GLU A 142 7.88 -7.42 12.47
CA GLU A 142 8.91 -8.45 12.31
C GLU A 142 9.05 -9.31 13.59
N ASN A 143 10.25 -9.52 14.16
CA ASN A 143 10.43 -10.38 15.35
C ASN A 143 11.43 -9.81 16.40
N PRO A 144 11.30 -8.54 16.83
CA PRO A 144 12.20 -8.00 17.84
C PRO A 144 11.96 -8.70 19.17
N GLN A 145 13.05 -8.99 19.87
CA GLN A 145 12.98 -9.55 21.22
C GLN A 145 12.58 -8.45 22.20
N ILE A 146 11.37 -8.54 22.75
CA ILE A 146 10.83 -7.61 23.74
C ILE A 146 10.32 -8.42 24.93
N SER A 147 10.77 -8.07 26.13
CA SER A 147 10.32 -8.76 27.34
C SER A 147 8.86 -8.43 27.65
N GLU A 148 8.11 -9.42 28.11
CA GLU A 148 6.78 -9.17 28.69
C GLU A 148 6.94 -8.39 30.00
N LYS A 149 6.24 -7.25 30.11
CA LYS A 149 6.28 -6.38 31.29
C LYS A 149 4.85 -5.98 31.67
N GLU A 150 4.55 -6.00 32.97
CA GLU A 150 3.23 -5.60 33.47
C GLU A 150 2.89 -4.15 33.06
N GLY A 151 1.68 -3.94 32.54
CA GLY A 151 1.23 -2.64 32.03
C GLY A 151 1.67 -2.31 30.59
N ARG A 152 2.44 -3.19 29.93
CA ARG A 152 2.80 -3.06 28.51
C ARG A 152 1.87 -3.93 27.65
N VAL A 153 1.27 -3.32 26.63
CA VAL A 153 0.45 -3.99 25.62
C VAL A 153 1.29 -4.12 24.35
N LEU A 154 1.61 -5.36 23.99
CA LEU A 154 2.25 -5.69 22.72
C LEU A 154 1.17 -5.99 21.68
N ILE A 155 1.20 -5.27 20.56
CA ILE A 155 0.29 -5.45 19.43
C ILE A 155 1.11 -5.97 18.26
N PRO A 156 1.07 -7.27 17.96
CA PRO A 156 1.80 -7.83 16.83
C PRO A 156 1.17 -7.36 15.52
N ILE A 157 2.02 -6.98 14.57
CA ILE A 157 1.67 -6.74 13.18
C ILE A 157 2.34 -7.83 12.35
N GLU A 158 1.59 -8.46 11.45
CA GLU A 158 2.15 -9.46 10.52
C GLU A 158 3.26 -8.80 9.67
N ASN A 159 4.52 -9.16 9.95
CA ASN A 159 5.72 -8.71 9.24
C ASN A 159 5.77 -7.18 9.04
N ARG A 160 5.71 -6.73 7.78
CA ARG A 160 5.75 -5.32 7.36
C ARG A 160 4.38 -4.63 7.35
N GLY A 161 3.31 -5.37 7.59
CA GLY A 161 1.93 -4.96 7.35
C GLY A 161 1.35 -5.54 6.05
N LEU A 162 0.18 -5.03 5.66
CA LEU A 162 -0.58 -5.45 4.49
C LEU A 162 -0.17 -4.66 3.24
N ILE A 163 -0.47 -5.17 2.04
CA ILE A 163 -0.28 -4.45 0.78
C ILE A 163 -1.33 -3.33 0.68
N GLY A 164 -0.91 -2.12 0.38
CA GLY A 164 -1.80 -1.00 0.10
C GLY A 164 -2.71 -1.28 -1.10
N ALA A 165 -3.97 -0.87 -1.01
CA ALA A 165 -4.92 -0.99 -2.11
C ALA A 165 -4.45 -0.23 -3.36
N ASP A 166 -3.76 0.90 -3.18
CA ASP A 166 -3.09 1.67 -4.22
C ASP A 166 -2.07 0.81 -5.00
N THR A 167 -1.18 0.10 -4.30
CA THR A 167 -0.21 -0.80 -4.94
C THR A 167 -0.91 -1.91 -5.75
N LEU A 168 -2.00 -2.49 -5.23
CA LEU A 168 -2.74 -3.54 -5.95
C LEU A 168 -3.43 -3.00 -7.21
N MET A 169 -4.02 -1.80 -7.12
CA MET A 169 -4.65 -1.14 -8.26
C MET A 169 -3.65 -0.84 -9.37
N GLU A 170 -2.48 -0.32 -8.98
CA GLU A 170 -1.39 -0.04 -9.93
C GLU A 170 -0.84 -1.31 -10.54
N LEU A 171 -0.66 -2.38 -9.76
CA LEU A 171 -0.28 -3.69 -10.27
C LEU A 171 -1.23 -4.17 -11.35
N PHE A 172 -2.52 -4.24 -11.05
CA PHE A 172 -3.53 -4.75 -11.97
C PHE A 172 -3.68 -3.85 -13.20
N GLY A 173 -3.55 -2.52 -13.05
CA GLY A 173 -3.48 -1.59 -14.17
C GLY A 173 -2.25 -1.84 -15.06
N SER A 174 -1.07 -2.01 -14.47
CA SER A 174 0.20 -2.16 -15.19
C SER A 174 0.27 -3.44 -16.03
N ILE A 175 -0.39 -4.51 -15.58
CA ILE A 175 -0.48 -5.79 -16.30
C ILE A 175 -1.73 -5.90 -17.18
N GLY A 176 -2.55 -4.85 -17.25
CA GLY A 176 -3.76 -4.80 -18.08
C GLY A 176 -4.89 -5.72 -17.59
N ARG A 177 -4.94 -6.03 -16.30
CA ARG A 177 -5.94 -6.91 -15.66
C ARG A 177 -6.86 -6.16 -14.70
N LEU A 178 -7.41 -5.05 -15.17
CA LEU A 178 -8.36 -4.22 -14.43
C LEU A 178 -9.63 -4.96 -14.02
N ASP A 179 -9.95 -6.06 -14.71
CA ASP A 179 -11.03 -6.97 -14.33
C ASP A 179 -10.87 -7.52 -12.91
N LEU A 180 -9.64 -7.66 -12.42
CA LEU A 180 -9.35 -8.16 -11.06
C LEU A 180 -9.88 -7.24 -9.94
N LEU A 181 -10.03 -5.94 -10.22
CA LEU A 181 -10.59 -4.96 -9.28
C LEU A 181 -12.09 -5.18 -9.03
N ASN A 182 -12.76 -5.94 -9.90
CA ASN A 182 -14.18 -6.25 -9.77
C ASN A 182 -14.43 -7.59 -9.06
N THR A 183 -13.38 -8.34 -8.70
CA THR A 183 -13.50 -9.61 -8.00
C THR A 183 -14.03 -9.40 -6.58
N GLU A 184 -14.67 -10.43 -6.01
CA GLU A 184 -15.08 -10.42 -4.60
C GLU A 184 -13.85 -10.33 -3.68
N ALA A 185 -12.80 -11.11 -3.97
CA ALA A 185 -11.55 -11.10 -3.22
C ALA A 185 -10.91 -9.71 -3.10
N PHE A 186 -10.82 -8.94 -4.21
CA PHE A 186 -10.31 -7.58 -4.15
C PHE A 186 -11.23 -6.65 -3.37
N ARG A 187 -12.54 -6.71 -3.60
CA ARG A 187 -13.51 -5.83 -2.92
C ARG A 187 -13.55 -6.04 -1.41
N ASP A 188 -13.50 -7.29 -0.96
CA ASP A 188 -13.44 -7.63 0.46
C ASP A 188 -12.13 -7.16 1.09
N TYR A 189 -11.01 -7.36 0.38
CA TYR A 189 -9.71 -6.86 0.82
C TYR A 189 -9.70 -5.34 0.96
N PHE A 190 -10.19 -4.65 -0.07
CA PHE A 190 -10.25 -3.21 -0.17
C PHE A 190 -11.07 -2.58 0.97
N GLN A 191 -12.20 -3.18 1.33
CA GLN A 191 -13.01 -2.72 2.47
C GLN A 191 -12.35 -2.93 3.83
N ARG A 192 -11.50 -3.94 3.95
CA ARG A 192 -10.83 -4.31 5.20
C ARG A 192 -9.59 -3.45 5.50
N VAL A 193 -8.82 -3.09 4.48
CA VAL A 193 -7.56 -2.35 4.68
C VAL A 193 -7.80 -0.86 4.87
N PHE A 194 -6.92 -0.21 5.64
CA PHE A 194 -6.98 1.24 5.79
C PHE A 194 -6.42 1.92 4.55
N TYR A 195 -7.11 2.96 4.13
CA TYR A 195 -6.72 3.76 2.98
C TYR A 195 -6.23 5.15 3.38
N LYS A 196 -5.12 5.60 2.78
CA LYS A 196 -4.51 6.91 3.06
C LYS A 196 -5.48 8.05 2.70
N ALA A 197 -5.63 9.04 3.60
CA ALA A 197 -6.42 10.26 3.34
C ALA A 197 -5.56 11.54 3.23
N ARG A 198 -4.29 11.52 3.62
CA ARG A 198 -3.38 12.68 3.54
C ARG A 198 -1.92 12.22 3.41
N GLN A 199 -1.25 12.59 2.33
CA GLN A 199 0.22 12.53 2.27
C GLN A 199 0.79 13.69 3.10
N ALA A 200 1.61 13.38 4.10
CA ALA A 200 2.50 14.34 4.73
C ALA A 200 3.85 14.27 3.98
N ASN A 201 4.06 15.22 3.07
CA ASN A 201 5.30 15.56 2.37
C ASN A 201 5.87 14.59 1.30
N ASP A 202 6.07 15.15 0.11
CA ASP A 202 7.23 15.09 -0.80
C ASP A 202 8.11 13.83 -0.84
N ILE A 203 7.51 12.65 -0.96
CA ILE A 203 8.20 11.46 -1.47
C ILE A 203 7.47 11.08 -2.74
N LEU A 204 8.24 10.91 -3.84
CA LEU A 204 7.76 10.53 -5.16
C LEU A 204 6.55 9.61 -5.03
N ASP A 205 5.42 10.06 -5.58
CA ASP A 205 4.28 9.17 -5.73
C ASP A 205 4.78 7.93 -6.48
N ILE A 206 4.28 6.77 -6.11
CA ILE A 206 4.57 5.53 -6.82
C ILE A 206 4.19 5.71 -8.32
N GLY A 207 3.13 6.47 -8.60
CA GLY A 207 2.77 6.93 -9.95
C GLY A 207 3.74 7.92 -10.58
N ASP A 208 4.43 8.77 -9.81
CA ASP A 208 5.46 9.71 -10.28
C ASP A 208 6.69 8.94 -10.78
N TYR A 209 7.14 7.97 -9.99
CA TYR A 209 8.28 7.11 -10.31
C TYR A 209 8.06 6.30 -11.60
N TYR A 210 6.86 5.74 -11.84
CA TYR A 210 6.61 4.92 -13.03
C TYR A 210 6.42 5.69 -14.33
N VAL A 211 5.88 6.91 -14.30
CA VAL A 211 5.78 7.73 -15.51
C VAL A 211 7.16 8.25 -15.93
N GLU A 212 8.05 8.56 -14.98
CA GLU A 212 9.44 8.95 -15.27
C GLU A 212 10.27 7.80 -15.86
N THR A 213 9.96 6.54 -15.49
CA THR A 213 10.70 5.34 -15.95
C THR A 213 10.04 4.61 -17.13
N ARG A 214 8.77 4.87 -17.45
CA ARG A 214 8.03 4.16 -18.51
C ARG A 214 7.29 5.11 -19.45
N ASP A 215 7.87 5.28 -20.63
CA ASP A 215 7.26 5.94 -21.78
C ASP A 215 6.17 5.06 -22.44
N LYS A 216 5.22 4.54 -21.62
CA LYS A 216 4.10 3.71 -22.08
C LYS A 216 2.85 4.58 -22.05
N GLY A 217 2.40 5.00 -23.23
CA GLY A 217 1.25 5.87 -23.43
C GLY A 217 0.08 5.59 -22.47
N VAL A 218 -0.38 6.67 -21.84
CA VAL A 218 -1.47 6.72 -20.85
C VAL A 218 -2.73 6.11 -21.43
N LYS A 219 -3.33 5.10 -20.77
CA LYS A 219 -4.59 4.50 -21.21
C LYS A 219 -5.73 4.65 -20.20
N ASN A 220 -5.49 4.40 -18.91
CA ASN A 220 -6.50 4.49 -17.86
C ASN A 220 -5.89 5.06 -16.58
N GLY A 221 -6.70 5.74 -15.78
CA GLY A 221 -6.39 6.20 -14.44
C GLY A 221 -7.46 5.83 -13.43
N PHE A 222 -7.12 5.96 -12.15
CA PHE A 222 -7.97 5.60 -11.03
C PHE A 222 -8.25 6.81 -10.16
N VAL A 223 -9.52 6.97 -9.77
CA VAL A 223 -9.93 7.93 -8.76
C VAL A 223 -10.71 7.20 -7.69
N MET A 224 -10.35 7.43 -6.44
CA MET A 224 -10.99 6.78 -5.30
C MET A 224 -11.62 7.82 -4.40
N PHE A 225 -12.83 7.54 -3.91
CA PHE A 225 -13.59 8.49 -3.11
C PHE A 225 -14.40 7.82 -2.01
N SER A 226 -14.68 8.55 -0.94
CA SER A 226 -15.60 8.08 0.11
C SER A 226 -17.02 8.06 -0.43
N SER A 227 -17.78 6.98 -0.24
CA SER A 227 -19.19 6.99 -0.63
C SER A 227 -19.96 8.02 0.21
N GLU A 228 -19.79 8.04 1.53
CA GLU A 228 -20.60 8.91 2.39
C GLU A 228 -20.36 10.40 2.14
N GLU A 229 -19.10 10.83 2.08
CA GLU A 229 -18.76 12.25 1.93
C GLU A 229 -18.58 12.65 0.46
N ARG A 230 -18.51 11.67 -0.46
CA ARG A 230 -18.26 11.88 -1.89
C ARG A 230 -16.94 12.61 -2.15
N ILE A 231 -15.96 12.46 -1.26
CA ILE A 231 -14.68 13.16 -1.31
C ILE A 231 -13.63 12.28 -1.94
N ILE A 232 -12.90 12.82 -2.92
CA ILE A 232 -11.75 12.15 -3.54
C ILE A 232 -10.64 12.03 -2.49
N ASN A 233 -10.28 10.79 -2.19
CA ASN A 233 -9.23 10.44 -1.24
C ASN A 233 -7.94 10.04 -1.96
N TYR A 234 -8.02 9.70 -3.25
CA TYR A 234 -6.86 9.41 -4.10
C TYR A 234 -7.18 9.52 -5.58
N CYS A 235 -6.12 9.72 -6.33
CA CYS A 235 -6.09 9.80 -7.77
C CYS A 235 -4.70 9.32 -8.19
N ASP A 236 -4.61 8.31 -9.03
CA ASP A 236 -3.31 7.92 -9.57
C ASP A 236 -2.80 8.99 -10.55
N ARG A 237 -1.49 8.98 -10.87
CA ARG A 237 -0.91 9.98 -11.78
C ARG A 237 -1.45 9.88 -13.21
N ASN A 238 -1.95 8.71 -13.64
CA ASN A 238 -2.62 8.59 -14.93
C ASN A 238 -3.95 9.36 -14.94
N ALA A 239 -4.77 9.25 -13.90
CA ALA A 239 -6.00 10.02 -13.78
C ALA A 239 -5.67 11.51 -13.61
N MET A 240 -4.63 11.88 -12.85
CA MET A 240 -4.16 13.27 -12.79
C MET A 240 -3.80 13.81 -14.18
N THR A 241 -3.10 13.00 -14.98
CA THR A 241 -2.69 13.34 -16.35
C THR A 241 -3.90 13.45 -17.29
N LEU A 242 -4.82 12.48 -17.24
CA LEU A 242 -6.06 12.47 -18.04
C LEU A 242 -7.00 13.62 -17.65
N LEU A 243 -7.07 13.97 -16.36
CA LEU A 243 -7.87 15.07 -15.83
C LEU A 243 -7.20 16.44 -15.97
N GLN A 244 -5.91 16.47 -16.35
CA GLN A 244 -5.06 17.67 -16.38
C GLN A 244 -5.12 18.45 -15.06
N LYS A 245 -5.08 17.72 -13.94
CA LYS A 245 -5.17 18.26 -12.57
C LYS A 245 -4.11 17.60 -11.70
N THR A 246 -3.53 18.37 -10.78
CA THR A 246 -2.61 17.83 -9.78
C THR A 246 -3.36 17.17 -8.62
N GLY A 247 -2.71 16.27 -7.88
CA GLY A 247 -3.28 15.66 -6.68
C GLY A 247 -3.81 16.71 -5.69
N ARG A 248 -3.09 17.82 -5.49
CA ARG A 248 -3.53 18.95 -4.64
C ARG A 248 -4.86 19.58 -5.10
N GLN A 249 -5.16 19.54 -6.39
CA GLN A 249 -6.41 20.06 -6.94
C GLN A 249 -7.56 19.06 -6.84
N LEU A 250 -7.28 17.77 -6.63
CA LEU A 250 -8.25 16.68 -6.62
C LEU A 250 -8.56 16.19 -5.19
N TYR A 251 -7.53 15.99 -4.36
CA TYR A 251 -7.69 15.48 -3.00
C TYR A 251 -8.55 16.40 -2.15
N GLY A 252 -9.52 15.83 -1.43
CA GLY A 252 -10.45 16.59 -0.61
C GLY A 252 -11.59 17.27 -1.38
N ARG A 253 -11.64 17.16 -2.71
CA ARG A 253 -12.75 17.69 -3.52
C ARG A 253 -13.86 16.68 -3.66
N SER A 254 -15.08 17.17 -3.93
CA SER A 254 -16.18 16.26 -4.26
C SER A 254 -15.88 15.56 -5.59
N ILE A 255 -16.19 14.26 -5.68
CA ILE A 255 -16.13 13.50 -6.92
C ILE A 255 -17.04 14.13 -7.99
N TYR A 256 -18.13 14.80 -7.61
CA TYR A 256 -19.01 15.50 -8.53
C TYR A 256 -18.44 16.81 -9.09
N ASP A 257 -17.50 17.44 -8.39
CA ASP A 257 -16.81 18.62 -8.91
C ASP A 257 -15.85 18.25 -10.03
N VAL A 258 -15.33 17.02 -10.00
CA VAL A 258 -14.38 16.48 -10.98
C VAL A 258 -15.10 15.73 -12.09
N PHE A 259 -16.14 14.98 -11.74
CA PHE A 259 -16.99 14.21 -12.66
C PHE A 259 -18.47 14.57 -12.49
N PRO A 260 -18.93 15.72 -13.02
CA PRO A 260 -20.30 16.19 -12.83
C PRO A 260 -21.38 15.21 -13.31
N PHE A 261 -21.07 14.40 -14.34
CA PHE A 261 -22.00 13.41 -14.87
C PHE A 261 -22.40 12.33 -13.84
N LEU A 262 -21.56 12.06 -12.84
CA LEU A 262 -21.88 11.13 -11.76
C LEU A 262 -23.05 11.61 -10.89
N GLN A 263 -23.40 12.89 -10.93
CA GLN A 263 -24.60 13.40 -10.25
C GLN A 263 -25.87 12.69 -10.74
N ALA A 264 -25.95 12.40 -12.05
CA ALA A 264 -27.08 11.69 -12.63
C ALA A 264 -27.14 10.21 -12.22
N HIS A 265 -26.11 9.70 -11.54
CA HIS A 265 -25.99 8.30 -11.14
C HIS A 265 -25.85 8.13 -9.62
N GLN A 266 -26.17 9.18 -8.84
CA GLN A 266 -26.10 9.19 -7.38
C GLN A 266 -26.74 7.97 -6.71
N GLU A 267 -27.89 7.53 -7.22
CA GLU A 267 -28.63 6.37 -6.67
C GLU A 267 -27.90 5.03 -6.87
N LYS A 268 -26.94 4.96 -7.81
CA LYS A 268 -26.11 3.77 -8.05
C LYS A 268 -24.84 3.75 -7.20
N ILE A 269 -24.40 4.91 -6.70
CA ILE A 269 -23.19 5.13 -5.89
C ILE A 269 -23.53 4.92 -4.39
N GLY A 270 -24.31 3.88 -4.09
CA GLY A 270 -25.21 3.85 -2.93
C GLY A 270 -24.82 2.94 -1.76
N LYS A 271 -23.65 2.32 -1.75
CA LYS A 271 -23.26 1.45 -0.63
C LYS A 271 -22.32 2.20 0.33
N PRO A 272 -22.57 2.16 1.65
CA PRO A 272 -21.61 2.66 2.64
C PRO A 272 -20.24 1.99 2.43
N GLY A 273 -19.16 2.78 2.36
CA GLY A 273 -17.81 2.30 2.06
C GLY A 273 -16.96 3.23 1.18
N GLU A 274 -15.75 2.82 0.85
CA GLU A 274 -14.93 3.51 -0.15
C GLU A 274 -15.30 2.99 -1.55
N GLU A 275 -15.33 3.86 -2.56
CA GLU A 275 -15.65 3.50 -3.94
C GLU A 275 -14.48 3.83 -4.87
N LEU A 276 -14.28 2.95 -5.86
CA LEU A 276 -13.25 3.09 -6.89
C LEU A 276 -13.90 3.41 -8.24
N LEU A 277 -13.44 4.49 -8.87
CA LEU A 277 -13.78 4.87 -10.23
C LEU A 277 -12.57 4.58 -11.15
N LEU A 278 -12.80 3.75 -12.16
CA LEU A 278 -11.88 3.62 -13.30
C LEU A 278 -12.23 4.69 -14.33
N TYR A 279 -11.23 5.45 -14.77
CA TYR A 279 -11.38 6.52 -15.75
C TYR A 279 -10.43 6.33 -16.94
N ASP A 280 -10.97 6.20 -18.15
CA ASP A 280 -10.21 5.97 -19.39
C ASP A 280 -10.05 7.25 -20.24
N GLY A 281 -10.42 8.40 -19.68
CA GLY A 281 -10.44 9.69 -20.38
C GLY A 281 -11.77 10.04 -21.04
N ARG A 282 -12.83 9.24 -20.84
CA ARG A 282 -14.20 9.53 -21.30
C ARG A 282 -15.25 9.45 -20.20
#